data_AF-A0A7S3TSB0-F1
#
_entry.id   AF-A0A7S3TSB0-F1
#
_cell.length_a   1.000
_cell.length_b   1.000
_cell.length_c   1.000
_cell.angle_alpha   90.00
_cell.angle_beta   90.00
_cell.angle_gamma   90.00
#
_symmetry.space_group_name_H-M   'P 1'
#
loop_
_entity.id
_entity.type
_entity.pdbx_description
1 polymer ?
#
loop_
_entity_poly.entity_id
_entity_poly.type
_entity_poly.pdbx_seq_one_letter_code
_entity_poly.pdbx_strand_id
1 'polypeptide(L)'
;GLVEMILTHLTPGAVSDDVLLELVVLAGELAADERCAEMLLDSGIVTSEKTHGGALTLYDLITERQEDDEFVLQLLYAFYRLLQAAAPRDTLLNHTQIVPYLLDLLHDANGAIRLWASKSLDAVAEADEGWAAQIRQRKFAMHNHEWLEVVDEDEAEEYQDALALSNAVNSMRMNAPLDAAGLSDADLSPSRLGQHDDPYADSENESVGDFDGYGGYDRAFSPMAAYANSGDSPVHDKYAGYDDDYIQQQLMMARAAGGFAPGGYGDIGYDDDEEFHQ
;
A
#
# COMPACT_ATOMS: atom_id res chain seq x y z
N GLY A 1 -24.03 -36.64 13.50
CA GLY A 1 -24.66 -35.73 12.51
C GLY A 1 -23.59 -35.03 11.67
N LEU A 2 -23.95 -34.22 10.66
CA LEU A 2 -22.94 -33.53 9.81
C LEU A 2 -22.00 -32.64 10.63
N VAL A 3 -22.55 -31.86 11.56
CA VAL A 3 -21.79 -31.02 12.50
C VAL A 3 -20.79 -31.84 13.34
N GLU A 4 -21.22 -33.00 13.85
CA GLU A 4 -20.38 -33.91 14.63
C GLU A 4 -19.25 -34.52 13.78
N MET A 5 -19.52 -34.81 12.51
CA MET A 5 -18.51 -35.27 11.55
C MET A 5 -17.45 -34.19 11.33
N ILE A 6 -17.87 -32.93 11.12
CA ILE A 6 -16.94 -31.78 10.98
C ILE A 6 -16.08 -31.65 12.23
N LEU A 7 -16.69 -31.59 13.42
CA LEU A 7 -15.95 -31.47 14.70
C LEU A 7 -14.95 -32.61 14.92
N THR A 8 -15.31 -33.85 14.59
CA THR A 8 -14.43 -35.01 14.71
C THR A 8 -13.17 -34.84 13.84
N HIS A 9 -13.32 -34.27 12.66
CA HIS A 9 -12.23 -34.13 11.70
C HIS A 9 -11.48 -32.80 11.78
N LEU A 10 -12.01 -31.80 12.49
CA LEU A 10 -11.29 -30.58 12.88
C LEU A 10 -10.33 -30.81 14.06
N THR A 11 -10.25 -32.03 14.59
CA THR A 11 -9.27 -32.38 15.63
C THR A 11 -7.86 -32.44 15.02
N PRO A 12 -6.83 -31.86 15.67
CA PRO A 12 -5.46 -31.88 15.15
C PRO A 12 -4.99 -33.29 14.80
N GLY A 13 -4.52 -33.48 13.57
CA GLY A 13 -4.02 -34.77 13.06
C GLY A 13 -5.10 -35.84 12.80
N ALA A 14 -6.39 -35.50 12.87
CA ALA A 14 -7.47 -36.45 12.59
C ALA A 14 -7.62 -36.78 11.09
N VAL A 15 -7.28 -35.83 10.22
CA VAL A 15 -7.34 -35.95 8.75
C VAL A 15 -6.11 -35.32 8.11
N SER A 16 -5.88 -35.58 6.82
CA SER A 16 -4.85 -34.88 6.04
C SER A 16 -5.26 -33.43 5.76
N ASP A 17 -4.27 -32.58 5.47
CA ASP A 17 -4.50 -31.16 5.18
C ASP A 17 -5.47 -30.95 4.00
N ASP A 18 -5.38 -31.77 2.93
CA ASP A 18 -6.35 -31.72 1.81
C ASP A 18 -7.80 -31.93 2.27
N VAL A 19 -8.04 -32.88 3.18
CA VAL A 19 -9.37 -33.18 3.69
C VAL A 19 -9.82 -32.09 4.67
N LEU A 20 -8.89 -31.55 5.46
CA LEU A 20 -9.16 -30.44 6.37
C LEU A 20 -9.59 -29.19 5.57
N LEU A 21 -8.91 -28.89 4.47
CA LEU A 21 -9.24 -27.79 3.59
C LEU A 21 -10.64 -27.96 2.99
N GLU A 22 -11.00 -29.15 2.50
CA GLU A 22 -12.35 -29.44 2.01
C GLU A 22 -13.43 -29.27 3.09
N LEU A 23 -13.11 -29.55 4.35
CA LEU A 23 -14.02 -29.27 5.47
C LEU A 23 -14.19 -27.78 5.72
N VAL A 24 -13.13 -26.98 5.56
CA VAL A 24 -13.22 -25.51 5.62
C VAL A 24 -14.09 -24.98 4.49
N VAL A 25 -13.88 -25.46 3.25
CA VAL A 25 -14.71 -25.11 2.08
C VAL A 25 -16.18 -25.45 2.35
N LEU A 26 -16.45 -26.68 2.82
CA LEU A 26 -17.79 -27.11 3.17
C LEU A 26 -18.42 -26.23 4.26
N ALA A 27 -17.66 -25.85 5.29
CA ALA A 27 -18.15 -24.96 6.34
C ALA A 27 -18.49 -23.58 5.80
N GLY A 28 -17.67 -23.02 4.89
CA GLY A 28 -17.95 -21.77 4.20
C GLY A 28 -19.21 -21.85 3.33
N GLU A 29 -19.37 -22.93 2.57
CA GLU A 29 -20.58 -23.16 1.76
C GLU A 29 -21.84 -23.34 2.63
N LEU A 30 -21.73 -24.01 3.78
CA LEU A 30 -22.85 -24.13 4.72
C LEU A 30 -23.21 -22.79 5.35
N ALA A 31 -22.20 -21.97 5.69
CA ALA A 31 -22.40 -20.62 6.20
C ALA A 31 -23.09 -19.68 5.19
N ALA A 32 -23.32 -20.15 3.96
CA ALA A 32 -24.09 -19.40 2.98
C ALA A 32 -25.56 -19.19 3.37
N ASP A 33 -26.13 -20.13 4.12
CA ASP A 33 -27.47 -20.01 4.72
C ASP A 33 -27.34 -19.53 6.18
N GLU A 34 -28.14 -18.53 6.55
CA GLU A 34 -28.06 -17.89 7.86
C GLU A 34 -28.29 -18.87 9.02
N ARG A 35 -29.23 -19.83 8.88
CA ARG A 35 -29.50 -20.82 9.93
C ARG A 35 -28.36 -21.82 10.06
N CYS A 36 -27.75 -22.20 8.93
CA CYS A 36 -26.57 -23.05 8.96
C CYS A 36 -25.38 -22.33 9.58
N ALA A 37 -25.18 -21.03 9.30
CA ALA A 37 -24.15 -20.22 9.94
C ALA A 37 -24.34 -20.15 11.47
N GLU A 38 -25.57 -19.94 11.94
CA GLU A 38 -25.92 -20.01 13.37
C GLU A 38 -25.63 -21.40 13.97
N MET A 39 -25.98 -22.48 13.27
CA MET A 39 -25.69 -23.84 13.73
C MET A 39 -24.18 -24.11 13.83
N LEU A 40 -23.38 -23.63 12.88
CA LEU A 40 -21.91 -23.75 12.93
C LEU A 40 -21.35 -23.01 14.14
N LEU A 41 -21.81 -21.78 14.39
CA LEU A 41 -21.44 -21.02 15.58
C LEU A 41 -21.82 -21.77 16.86
N ASP A 42 -23.07 -22.22 16.96
CA ASP A 42 -23.59 -22.87 18.16
C ASP A 42 -22.91 -24.18 18.50
N SER A 43 -22.41 -24.87 17.47
CA SER A 43 -21.66 -26.11 17.61
C SER A 43 -20.19 -25.93 18.02
N GLY A 44 -19.71 -24.68 18.08
CA GLY A 44 -18.33 -24.38 18.42
C GLY A 44 -17.34 -24.56 17.25
N ILE A 45 -17.82 -24.66 16.01
CA ILE A 45 -16.95 -24.74 14.82
C ILE A 45 -16.31 -23.38 14.51
N VAL A 46 -17.02 -22.27 14.76
CA VAL A 46 -16.57 -20.92 14.36
C VAL A 46 -15.56 -20.33 15.35
N THR A 47 -15.88 -20.32 16.64
CA THR A 47 -15.06 -19.73 17.72
C THR A 47 -15.02 -20.61 18.96
N SER A 48 -13.95 -20.49 19.74
CA SER A 48 -13.60 -21.37 20.87
C SER A 48 -14.42 -21.20 22.15
N GLU A 49 -15.46 -20.35 22.17
CA GLU A 49 -16.32 -20.19 23.35
C GLU A 49 -17.02 -21.50 23.78
N LYS A 50 -17.11 -22.48 22.88
CA LYS A 50 -17.68 -23.82 23.11
C LYS A 50 -16.74 -24.93 22.61
N THR A 51 -15.48 -24.98 23.02
CA THR A 51 -14.60 -26.06 22.56
C THR A 51 -15.03 -27.41 23.14
N HIS A 52 -15.55 -28.29 22.27
CA HIS A 52 -15.82 -29.68 22.56
C HIS A 52 -14.59 -30.54 22.26
N GLY A 53 -13.90 -31.02 23.29
CA GLY A 53 -13.02 -32.20 23.17
C GLY A 53 -11.71 -32.01 22.38
N GLY A 54 -11.24 -30.78 22.17
CA GLY A 54 -9.94 -30.51 21.54
C GLY A 54 -9.97 -30.34 20.02
N ALA A 55 -11.14 -30.18 19.41
CA ALA A 55 -11.27 -29.78 18.00
C ALA A 55 -10.85 -28.31 17.81
N LEU A 56 -10.15 -28.01 16.72
CA LEU A 56 -9.86 -26.65 16.29
C LEU A 56 -11.12 -25.97 15.76
N THR A 57 -11.18 -24.65 15.92
CA THR A 57 -12.20 -23.82 15.27
C THR A 57 -11.68 -23.23 13.97
N LEU A 58 -12.57 -22.68 13.13
CA LEU A 58 -12.16 -21.92 11.95
C LEU A 58 -11.26 -20.74 12.32
N TYR A 59 -11.50 -20.12 13.48
CA TYR A 59 -10.67 -19.02 13.99
C TYR A 59 -9.29 -19.49 14.48
N ASP A 60 -9.20 -20.68 15.08
CA ASP A 60 -7.89 -21.25 15.42
C ASP A 60 -7.11 -21.59 14.14
N LEU A 61 -7.77 -22.18 13.15
CA LEU A 61 -7.15 -22.55 11.87
C LEU A 61 -6.57 -21.35 11.12
N ILE A 62 -7.23 -20.19 11.12
CA ILE A 62 -6.70 -19.02 10.39
C ILE A 62 -5.45 -18.45 11.06
N THR A 63 -5.31 -18.66 12.37
CA THR A 63 -4.09 -18.29 13.11
C THR A 63 -2.98 -19.33 12.90
N GLU A 64 -3.31 -20.62 12.92
CA GLU A 64 -2.33 -21.71 12.79
C GLU A 64 -1.79 -21.89 11.37
N ARG A 65 -2.60 -21.60 10.35
CA ARG A 65 -2.29 -21.85 8.94
C ARG A 65 -2.05 -20.56 8.14
N GLN A 66 -1.69 -19.47 8.80
CA GLN A 66 -1.50 -18.16 8.16
C GLN A 66 -0.37 -18.09 7.11
N GLU A 67 0.55 -19.06 7.10
CA GLU A 67 1.64 -19.15 6.10
C GLU A 67 1.23 -19.94 4.83
N ASP A 68 0.01 -20.48 4.79
CA ASP A 68 -0.52 -21.26 3.69
C ASP A 68 -1.64 -20.48 2.99
N ASP A 69 -1.32 -19.89 1.83
CA ASP A 69 -2.23 -19.08 1.02
C ASP A 69 -3.56 -19.81 0.71
N GLU A 70 -3.53 -21.13 0.51
CA GLU A 70 -4.73 -21.88 0.16
C GLU A 70 -5.68 -21.97 1.36
N PHE A 71 -5.14 -22.27 2.55
CA PHE A 71 -5.93 -22.23 3.79
C PHE A 71 -6.44 -20.82 4.07
N VAL A 72 -5.59 -19.79 3.97
CA VAL A 72 -5.99 -18.40 4.21
C VAL A 72 -7.14 -18.00 3.30
N LEU A 73 -7.05 -18.31 1.99
CA LEU A 73 -8.12 -17.99 1.03
C LEU A 73 -9.45 -18.69 1.37
N GLN A 74 -9.43 -19.99 1.68
CA GLN A 74 -10.66 -20.71 1.99
C GLN A 74 -11.28 -20.26 3.32
N LEU A 75 -10.44 -19.97 4.32
CA LEU A 75 -10.89 -19.43 5.60
C LEU A 75 -11.46 -18.02 5.44
N LEU A 76 -10.83 -17.14 4.65
CA LEU A 76 -11.37 -15.81 4.35
C LEU A 76 -12.73 -15.88 3.67
N TYR A 77 -12.92 -16.81 2.74
CA TYR A 77 -14.24 -17.03 2.15
C TYR A 77 -15.26 -17.47 3.20
N ALA A 78 -14.91 -18.42 4.07
CA ALA A 78 -15.80 -18.85 5.15
C ALA A 78 -16.14 -17.71 6.11
N PHE A 79 -15.16 -16.89 6.53
CA PHE A 79 -15.39 -15.72 7.37
C PHE A 79 -16.23 -14.65 6.68
N TYR A 80 -16.03 -14.41 5.39
CA TYR A 80 -16.89 -13.51 4.61
C TYR A 80 -18.37 -13.97 4.66
N ARG A 81 -18.64 -15.27 4.55
CA ARG A 81 -20.01 -15.81 4.68
C ARG A 81 -20.54 -15.64 6.10
N LEU A 82 -19.72 -15.94 7.11
CA LEU A 82 -20.11 -15.81 8.52
C LEU A 82 -20.37 -14.36 8.93
N LEU A 83 -19.58 -13.40 8.45
CA LEU A 83 -19.75 -11.97 8.71
C LEU A 83 -21.04 -11.40 8.09
N GLN A 84 -21.65 -12.08 7.13
CA GLN A 84 -22.96 -11.68 6.60
C GLN A 84 -24.11 -12.10 7.51
N ALA A 85 -23.96 -13.18 8.30
CA ALA A 85 -24.97 -13.65 9.25
C ALA A 85 -24.85 -12.92 10.59
N ALA A 86 -25.99 -12.48 11.16
CA ALA A 86 -25.98 -11.57 12.31
C ALA A 86 -25.31 -12.17 13.56
N ALA A 87 -25.73 -13.35 14.02
CA ALA A 87 -25.18 -13.94 15.23
C ALA A 87 -23.69 -14.31 15.12
N PRO A 88 -23.21 -14.98 14.05
CA PRO A 88 -21.77 -15.22 13.87
C PRO A 88 -20.96 -13.95 13.71
N ARG A 89 -21.47 -12.94 12.98
CA ARG A 89 -20.80 -11.63 12.88
C ARG A 89 -20.62 -11.00 14.26
N ASP A 90 -21.68 -10.92 15.05
CA ASP A 90 -21.61 -10.30 16.37
C ASP A 90 -20.60 -11.03 17.27
N THR A 91 -20.57 -12.37 17.23
CA THR A 91 -19.56 -13.13 17.98
C THR A 91 -18.15 -12.85 17.47
N LEU A 92 -17.93 -12.86 16.16
CA LEU A 92 -16.61 -12.60 15.57
C LEU A 92 -16.11 -11.19 15.91
N LEU A 93 -16.95 -10.16 15.78
CA LEU A 93 -16.55 -8.78 16.03
C LEU A 93 -16.24 -8.50 17.50
N ASN A 94 -16.95 -9.14 18.43
CA ASN A 94 -16.80 -8.87 19.86
C ASN A 94 -15.79 -9.77 20.55
N HIS A 95 -15.56 -10.99 20.04
CA HIS A 95 -14.78 -12.01 20.73
C HIS A 95 -13.50 -12.42 20.00
N THR A 96 -13.19 -11.80 18.86
CA THR A 96 -11.99 -12.13 18.08
C THR A 96 -11.26 -10.89 17.57
N GLN A 97 -10.06 -11.08 17.00
CA GLN A 97 -9.28 -10.03 16.34
C GLN A 97 -9.42 -10.10 14.81
N ILE A 98 -10.57 -10.54 14.31
CA ILE A 98 -10.78 -10.73 12.87
C ILE A 98 -10.64 -9.43 12.08
N VAL A 99 -11.11 -8.29 12.61
CA VAL A 99 -11.06 -7.01 11.87
C VAL A 99 -9.63 -6.50 11.72
N PRO A 100 -8.80 -6.39 12.78
CA PRO A 100 -7.38 -6.08 12.63
C PRO A 100 -6.67 -7.02 11.65
N TYR A 101 -6.90 -8.33 11.77
CA TYR A 101 -6.32 -9.31 10.86
C TYR A 101 -6.70 -9.05 9.39
N LEU A 102 -7.98 -8.81 9.09
CA LEU A 102 -8.44 -8.47 7.74
C LEU A 102 -7.85 -7.15 7.22
N LEU A 103 -7.62 -6.17 8.09
CA LEU A 103 -6.98 -4.91 7.71
C LEU A 103 -5.52 -5.10 7.33
N ASP A 104 -4.79 -5.97 8.03
CA ASP A 104 -3.39 -6.27 7.73
C ASP A 104 -3.28 -7.00 6.37
N LEU A 105 -4.23 -7.89 6.07
CA LEU A 105 -4.31 -8.58 4.78
C LEU A 105 -4.63 -7.68 3.58
N LEU A 106 -4.98 -6.40 3.79
CA LEU A 106 -5.06 -5.45 2.68
C LEU A 106 -3.70 -5.20 2.03
N HIS A 107 -2.60 -5.47 2.72
CA HIS A 107 -1.24 -5.35 2.19
C HIS A 107 -0.64 -6.68 1.72
N ASP A 108 -1.44 -7.74 1.65
CA ASP A 108 -0.95 -9.06 1.25
C ASP A 108 -0.43 -9.09 -0.20
N ALA A 109 0.63 -9.83 -0.48
CA ALA A 109 1.19 -9.95 -1.83
C ALA A 109 0.19 -10.59 -2.81
N ASN A 110 -0.62 -11.54 -2.34
CA ASN A 110 -1.60 -12.26 -3.12
C ASN A 110 -2.88 -11.43 -3.31
N GLY A 111 -3.14 -11.03 -4.56
CA GLY A 111 -4.31 -10.21 -4.90
C GLY A 111 -5.65 -10.86 -4.59
N ALA A 112 -5.74 -12.19 -4.55
CA ALA A 112 -6.97 -12.89 -4.17
C ALA A 112 -7.25 -12.77 -2.67
N ILE A 113 -6.20 -12.80 -1.83
CA ILE A 113 -6.29 -12.59 -0.39
C ILE A 113 -6.76 -11.16 -0.13
N ARG A 114 -6.11 -10.16 -0.76
CA ARG A 114 -6.53 -8.74 -0.66
C ARG A 114 -8.00 -8.55 -1.04
N LEU A 115 -8.45 -9.19 -2.12
CA LEU A 115 -9.84 -9.11 -2.57
C LEU A 115 -10.82 -9.64 -1.52
N TRP A 116 -10.57 -10.82 -0.96
CA TRP A 116 -11.46 -11.42 0.04
C TRP A 116 -11.41 -10.68 1.37
N ALA A 117 -10.24 -10.20 1.79
CA ALA A 117 -10.11 -9.33 2.96
C ALA A 117 -10.93 -8.05 2.78
N SER A 118 -10.80 -7.39 1.62
CA SER A 118 -11.55 -6.19 1.25
C SER A 118 -13.07 -6.40 1.28
N LYS A 119 -13.57 -7.53 0.75
CA LYS A 119 -15.00 -7.89 0.78
C LYS A 119 -15.51 -8.17 2.20
N SER A 120 -14.71 -8.86 3.02
CA SER A 120 -15.05 -9.13 4.42
C SER A 120 -15.15 -7.82 5.21
N LEU A 121 -14.22 -6.89 4.99
CA LEU A 121 -14.26 -5.57 5.61
C LEU A 121 -15.46 -4.73 5.16
N ASP A 122 -15.89 -4.85 3.90
CA ASP A 122 -17.13 -4.19 3.44
C ASP A 122 -18.35 -4.73 4.19
N ALA A 123 -18.46 -6.05 4.37
CA ALA A 123 -19.53 -6.66 5.15
C ALA A 123 -19.54 -6.18 6.62
N VAL A 124 -18.36 -5.95 7.21
CA VAL A 124 -18.24 -5.37 8.56
C VAL A 124 -18.69 -3.90 8.56
N ALA A 125 -18.22 -3.09 7.62
CA ALA A 125 -18.54 -1.67 7.54
C ALA A 125 -20.03 -1.40 7.25
N GLU A 126 -20.71 -2.32 6.58
CA GLU A 126 -22.16 -2.26 6.35
C GLU A 126 -22.97 -2.53 7.63
N ALA A 127 -22.44 -3.35 8.55
CA ALA A 127 -23.14 -3.80 9.74
C ALA A 127 -22.79 -3.00 11.01
N ASP A 128 -21.58 -2.45 11.10
CA ASP A 128 -21.06 -1.77 12.29
C ASP A 128 -20.52 -0.38 11.93
N GLU A 129 -21.25 0.68 12.34
CA GLU A 129 -20.86 2.07 12.09
C GLU A 129 -19.53 2.46 12.75
N GLY A 130 -19.18 1.84 13.88
CA GLY A 130 -17.95 2.10 14.62
C GLY A 130 -16.70 1.64 13.86
N TRP A 131 -16.80 0.49 13.18
CA TRP A 131 -15.77 0.01 12.28
C TRP A 131 -15.79 0.71 10.92
N ALA A 132 -16.95 1.12 10.43
CA ALA A 132 -17.12 1.63 9.07
C ALA A 132 -16.21 2.82 8.74
N ALA A 133 -16.03 3.76 9.68
CA ALA A 133 -15.15 4.92 9.47
C ALA A 133 -13.68 4.51 9.33
N GLN A 134 -13.19 3.65 10.23
CA GLN A 134 -11.80 3.18 10.24
C GLN A 134 -11.49 2.33 9.00
N ILE A 135 -12.41 1.46 8.61
CA ILE A 135 -12.27 0.61 7.42
C ILE A 135 -12.18 1.46 6.16
N ARG A 136 -13.08 2.44 5.97
CA ARG A 136 -13.04 3.33 4.80
C ARG A 136 -11.74 4.11 4.73
N GLN A 137 -11.25 4.62 5.86
CA GLN A 137 -9.99 5.35 5.91
C GLN A 137 -8.80 4.46 5.51
N ARG A 138 -8.72 3.23 6.05
CA ARG A 138 -7.67 2.26 5.70
C ARG A 138 -7.71 1.86 4.22
N LYS A 139 -8.90 1.56 3.67
CA LYS A 139 -9.05 1.22 2.25
C LYS A 139 -8.69 2.39 1.33
N PHE A 140 -9.02 3.63 1.73
CA PHE A 140 -8.62 4.82 0.97
C PHE A 140 -7.11 5.03 1.00
N ALA A 141 -6.47 4.90 2.16
CA ALA A 141 -5.01 4.97 2.29
C ALA A 141 -4.31 3.92 1.42
N MET A 142 -4.84 2.69 1.43
CA MET A 142 -4.37 1.60 0.58
C MET A 142 -4.45 1.91 -0.90
N HIS A 143 -5.62 2.34 -1.38
CA HIS A 143 -5.81 2.68 -2.78
C HIS A 143 -4.81 3.76 -3.21
N ASN A 144 -4.65 4.82 -2.41
CA ASN A 144 -3.71 5.89 -2.70
C ASN A 144 -2.25 5.41 -2.72
N HIS A 145 -1.88 4.46 -1.87
CA HIS A 145 -0.56 3.85 -1.90
C HIS A 145 -0.31 3.13 -3.23
N GLU A 146 -1.26 2.28 -3.66
CA GLU A 146 -1.18 1.59 -4.96
C GLU A 146 -1.09 2.59 -6.13
N TRP A 147 -1.82 3.70 -6.09
CA TRP A 147 -1.71 4.76 -7.12
C TRP A 147 -0.34 5.41 -7.15
N LEU A 148 0.24 5.71 -5.98
CA LEU A 148 1.57 6.32 -5.90
C LEU A 148 2.65 5.39 -6.46
N GLU A 149 2.57 4.09 -6.18
CA GLU A 149 3.50 3.11 -6.75
C GLU A 149 3.45 3.08 -8.28
N VAL A 150 2.25 3.09 -8.86
CA VAL A 150 2.09 3.10 -10.33
C VAL A 150 2.63 4.39 -10.95
N VAL A 151 2.38 5.55 -10.32
CA VAL A 151 2.90 6.83 -10.80
C VAL A 151 4.43 6.87 -10.73
N ASP A 152 5.01 6.37 -9.63
CA ASP A 152 6.46 6.30 -9.46
C ASP A 152 7.12 5.36 -10.50
N GLU A 153 6.46 4.25 -10.84
CA GLU A 153 6.90 3.32 -11.90
C GLU A 153 6.85 3.98 -13.29
N ASP A 154 5.74 4.65 -13.63
CA ASP A 154 5.57 5.36 -14.91
C ASP A 154 6.62 6.47 -15.08
N GLU A 155 6.86 7.27 -14.02
CA GLU A 155 7.90 8.31 -14.04
C GLU A 155 9.29 7.70 -14.21
N ALA A 156 9.59 6.58 -13.53
CA ALA A 156 10.86 5.89 -13.65
C ALA A 156 11.09 5.33 -15.07
N GLU A 157 10.05 4.81 -15.72
CA GLU A 157 10.11 4.37 -17.12
C GLU A 157 10.37 5.54 -18.07
N GLU A 158 9.67 6.67 -17.91
CA GLU A 158 9.88 7.87 -18.75
C GLU A 158 11.33 8.39 -18.63
N TYR A 159 11.88 8.41 -17.41
CA TYR A 159 13.28 8.78 -17.18
C TYR A 159 14.25 7.82 -17.86
N GLN A 160 13.99 6.52 -17.82
CA GLN A 160 14.81 5.50 -18.48
C GLN A 160 14.79 5.65 -20.01
N ASP A 161 13.62 5.91 -20.58
CA ASP A 161 13.45 6.13 -22.01
C ASP A 161 14.17 7.41 -22.47
N ALA A 162 14.07 8.49 -21.71
CA ALA A 162 14.79 9.74 -21.97
C ALA A 162 16.32 9.52 -21.94
N LEU A 163 16.82 8.74 -20.97
CA LEU A 163 18.23 8.35 -20.90
C LEU A 163 18.66 7.49 -22.08
N ALA A 164 17.85 6.50 -22.47
CA ALA A 164 18.12 5.64 -23.62
C ALA A 164 18.18 6.43 -24.92
N LEU A 165 17.26 7.38 -25.12
CA LEU A 165 17.25 8.28 -26.28
C LEU A 165 18.49 9.18 -26.30
N SER A 166 18.83 9.80 -25.16
CA SER A 166 20.02 10.65 -25.04
C SER A 166 21.31 9.88 -25.36
N ASN A 167 21.44 8.66 -24.84
CA ASN A 167 22.57 7.78 -25.12
C ASN A 167 22.63 7.36 -26.60
N ALA A 168 21.49 7.05 -27.22
CA ALA A 168 21.41 6.71 -28.64
C ALA A 168 21.80 7.90 -29.54
N VAL A 169 21.31 9.11 -29.23
CA VAL A 169 21.65 10.34 -29.95
C VAL A 169 23.14 10.67 -29.83
N ASN A 170 23.72 10.54 -28.63
CA ASN A 170 25.15 10.75 -28.42
C ASN A 170 26.00 9.70 -29.17
N SER A 171 25.57 8.45 -29.21
CA SER A 171 26.23 7.40 -30.00
C SER A 171 26.20 7.69 -31.50
N MET A 172 25.07 8.16 -32.04
CA MET A 172 24.97 8.57 -33.44
C MET A 172 25.86 9.78 -33.75
N ARG A 173 25.95 10.75 -32.84
CA ARG A 173 26.83 11.91 -33.00
C ARG A 173 28.31 11.54 -33.02
N MET A 174 28.72 10.57 -32.20
CA MET A 174 30.12 10.10 -32.15
C MET A 174 30.50 9.21 -33.33
N ASN A 175 29.53 8.50 -33.93
CA ASN A 175 29.74 7.65 -35.10
C ASN A 175 29.42 8.35 -36.44
N ALA A 176 29.05 9.64 -36.40
CA ALA A 176 28.85 10.42 -37.61
C ALA A 176 30.18 10.55 -38.36
N PRO A 177 30.24 10.27 -39.67
CA PRO A 177 31.45 10.49 -40.44
C PRO A 177 31.82 11.97 -40.34
N LEU A 178 33.07 12.25 -39.96
CA LEU A 178 33.61 13.61 -39.94
C LEU A 178 33.44 14.24 -41.31
N ASP A 179 32.47 15.16 -41.43
CA ASP A 179 32.24 15.91 -42.65
C ASP A 179 33.34 16.98 -42.79
N ALA A 180 34.40 16.60 -43.47
CA ALA A 180 35.53 17.48 -43.78
C ALA A 180 35.15 18.66 -44.71
N ALA A 181 33.92 18.72 -45.22
CA ALA A 181 33.47 19.79 -46.11
C ALA A 181 33.09 21.09 -45.37
N GLY A 182 32.98 21.07 -44.03
CA GLY A 182 32.67 22.24 -43.20
C GLY A 182 33.90 22.98 -42.64
N LEU A 183 35.10 22.45 -42.81
CA LEU A 183 36.33 23.10 -42.33
C LEU A 183 36.72 24.20 -43.32
N SER A 184 36.37 25.45 -43.00
CA SER A 184 36.95 26.61 -43.67
C SER A 184 38.41 26.79 -43.24
N ASP A 185 39.27 27.19 -44.17
CA ASP A 185 40.74 27.35 -44.04
C ASP A 185 41.20 28.33 -42.92
N ALA A 186 40.26 28.91 -42.15
CA ALA A 186 40.53 29.84 -41.06
C ALA A 186 41.04 29.17 -39.77
N ASP A 187 40.77 27.87 -39.57
CA ASP A 187 41.17 27.14 -38.36
C ASP A 187 42.57 26.51 -38.43
N LEU A 188 43.26 26.61 -39.57
CA LEU A 188 44.63 26.11 -39.73
C LEU A 188 45.71 27.21 -39.52
N SER A 189 45.41 28.23 -38.72
CA SER A 189 46.42 29.23 -38.32
C SER A 189 47.25 28.70 -37.12
N PRO A 190 48.60 28.64 -37.20
CA PRO A 190 49.45 28.06 -36.13
C PRO A 190 49.52 28.86 -34.82
N SER A 191 48.58 29.77 -34.54
CA SER A 191 48.71 30.76 -33.46
C SER A 191 47.61 30.72 -32.39
N ARG A 192 46.80 29.65 -32.31
CA ARG A 192 45.83 29.45 -31.22
C ARG A 192 46.05 28.17 -30.40
N LEU A 193 47.28 27.72 -30.29
CA LEU A 193 47.70 26.85 -29.18
C LEU A 193 47.86 27.71 -27.92
N GLY A 194 46.77 27.94 -27.16
CA GLY A 194 46.92 28.51 -25.82
C GLY A 194 45.77 29.32 -25.24
N GLN A 195 44.50 29.01 -25.51
CA GLN A 195 43.40 29.49 -24.67
C GLN A 195 42.56 28.31 -24.21
N HIS A 196 42.78 27.93 -22.95
CA HIS A 196 41.89 27.12 -22.15
C HIS A 196 40.66 28.00 -21.87
N ASP A 197 39.50 27.64 -22.43
CA ASP A 197 38.23 28.22 -21.99
C ASP A 197 37.72 27.38 -20.81
N ASP A 198 37.58 28.04 -19.67
CA ASP A 198 37.20 27.49 -18.37
C ASP A 198 35.69 27.16 -18.36
N PRO A 199 35.26 25.92 -18.02
CA PRO A 199 33.85 25.53 -18.08
C PRO A 199 32.98 26.04 -16.91
N TYR A 200 33.44 27.01 -16.12
CA TYR A 200 32.72 27.54 -14.94
C TYR A 200 32.53 29.08 -14.97
N ALA A 201 32.49 29.71 -16.14
CA ALA A 201 32.14 31.12 -16.24
C ALA A 201 30.60 31.30 -16.17
N ASP A 202 30.15 31.94 -15.08
CA ASP A 202 28.78 32.32 -14.74
C ASP A 202 27.89 32.74 -15.92
N SER A 203 26.69 32.17 -15.99
CA SER A 203 25.57 32.76 -16.72
C SER A 203 24.61 33.44 -15.74
N GLU A 204 24.73 34.76 -15.66
CA GLU A 204 23.73 35.63 -15.06
C GLU A 204 22.40 35.54 -15.85
N ASN A 205 21.33 35.23 -15.13
CA ASN A 205 19.97 35.76 -15.26
C ASN A 205 19.56 36.37 -16.63
N GLU A 206 18.89 35.57 -17.48
CA GLU A 206 18.06 36.11 -18.55
C GLU A 206 16.59 35.70 -18.40
N SER A 207 15.77 36.74 -18.24
CA SER A 207 14.31 36.83 -18.19
C SER A 207 13.58 35.93 -19.19
N VAL A 208 12.72 35.05 -18.66
CA VAL A 208 11.78 34.25 -19.45
C VAL A 208 10.78 35.16 -20.17
N GLY A 209 10.79 35.11 -21.50
CA GLY A 209 9.85 35.77 -22.37
C GLY A 209 8.56 34.97 -22.56
N ASP A 210 7.45 35.69 -22.49
CA ASP A 210 6.06 35.28 -22.71
C ASP A 210 5.86 34.66 -24.11
N PHE A 211 5.33 33.43 -24.20
CA PHE A 211 4.97 32.78 -25.46
C PHE A 211 3.54 32.22 -25.40
N ASP A 212 2.61 32.96 -25.98
CA ASP A 212 1.22 32.59 -26.21
C ASP A 212 1.05 31.72 -27.48
N GLY A 213 0.37 30.57 -27.34
CA GLY A 213 -0.71 30.18 -28.26
C GLY A 213 -0.67 28.84 -29.03
N TYR A 214 -1.80 28.12 -28.91
CA TYR A 214 -2.35 26.96 -29.65
C TYR A 214 -2.00 25.54 -29.12
N GLY A 215 -2.93 24.67 -28.72
CA GLY A 215 -4.38 24.73 -28.64
C GLY A 215 -4.99 23.38 -28.19
N GLY A 216 -6.05 23.44 -27.38
CA GLY A 216 -7.20 22.52 -27.36
C GLY A 216 -7.04 21.04 -26.94
N TYR A 217 -7.12 20.76 -25.63
CA TYR A 217 -7.76 19.54 -25.12
C TYR A 217 -8.72 19.92 -23.99
N ASP A 218 -9.90 19.30 -23.98
CA ASP A 218 -11.04 19.62 -23.13
C ASP A 218 -10.74 19.58 -21.64
N ARG A 219 -11.24 20.61 -20.95
CA ARG A 219 -11.12 20.84 -19.51
C ARG A 219 -12.08 19.92 -18.75
N ALA A 220 -11.70 18.66 -18.52
CA ALA A 220 -12.29 17.86 -17.46
C ALA A 220 -11.77 18.38 -16.10
N PHE A 221 -12.68 18.49 -15.13
CA PHE A 221 -12.47 19.07 -13.81
C PHE A 221 -11.26 18.42 -13.11
N SER A 222 -10.17 19.16 -12.93
CA SER A 222 -8.95 18.68 -12.26
C SER A 222 -8.91 19.22 -10.82
N PRO A 223 -8.95 18.36 -9.78
CA PRO A 223 -8.99 18.77 -8.37
C PRO A 223 -7.74 19.58 -7.94
N MET A 224 -6.63 19.43 -8.67
CA MET A 224 -5.35 20.09 -8.38
C MET A 224 -5.40 21.62 -8.59
N ALA A 225 -6.29 22.10 -9.46
CA ALA A 225 -6.43 23.55 -9.74
C ALA A 225 -7.07 24.33 -8.57
N ALA A 226 -7.72 23.64 -7.62
CA ALA A 226 -8.32 24.26 -6.45
C ALA A 226 -7.28 24.64 -5.36
N TYR A 227 -6.13 23.96 -5.32
CA TYR A 227 -5.12 24.14 -4.27
C TYR A 227 -4.10 25.25 -4.57
N ALA A 228 -3.86 25.55 -5.85
CA ALA A 228 -2.86 26.52 -6.28
C ALA A 228 -3.14 27.98 -5.85
N ASN A 229 -4.34 28.28 -5.32
CA ASN A 229 -4.76 29.65 -5.00
C ASN A 229 -4.90 29.94 -3.48
N SER A 230 -4.48 29.03 -2.61
CA SER A 230 -4.68 29.14 -1.15
C SER A 230 -3.44 29.55 -0.34
N GLY A 231 -2.24 29.55 -0.93
CA GLY A 231 -1.04 30.08 -0.27
C GLY A 231 -0.55 29.30 0.96
N ASP A 232 -1.12 28.12 1.26
CA ASP A 232 -0.67 27.28 2.37
C ASP A 232 0.35 26.23 1.92
N SER A 233 1.40 26.05 2.73
CA SER A 233 2.53 25.16 2.44
C SER A 233 2.14 23.68 2.64
N PRO A 234 2.43 22.76 1.69
CA PRO A 234 1.82 21.42 1.63
C PRO A 234 2.26 20.44 2.72
N VAL A 235 3.29 20.79 3.51
CA VAL A 235 3.90 19.83 4.44
C VAL A 235 3.16 19.80 5.77
N HIS A 236 2.51 20.89 6.18
CA HIS A 236 1.88 20.95 7.49
C HIS A 236 0.54 20.20 7.54
N ASP A 237 -0.13 20.04 6.39
CA ASP A 237 -1.49 19.52 6.31
C ASP A 237 -1.57 17.99 6.07
N LYS A 238 -0.45 17.36 5.68
CA LYS A 238 -0.40 15.91 5.39
C LYS A 238 -0.61 15.04 6.65
N TYR A 239 -0.44 15.63 7.84
CA TYR A 239 -0.53 14.96 9.13
C TYR A 239 -1.51 15.61 10.11
N ALA A 240 -2.35 16.53 9.64
CA ALA A 240 -3.36 17.16 10.47
C ALA A 240 -4.39 16.11 10.95
N GLY A 241 -4.27 15.69 12.21
CA GLY A 241 -5.14 14.69 12.85
C GLY A 241 -4.45 13.42 13.36
N TYR A 242 -3.13 13.28 13.16
CA TYR A 242 -2.35 12.21 13.78
C TYR A 242 -1.78 12.67 15.11
N ASP A 243 -1.69 11.75 16.08
CA ASP A 243 -1.04 12.00 17.37
C ASP A 243 0.46 12.23 17.16
N ASP A 244 1.07 13.13 17.95
CA ASP A 244 2.44 13.62 17.72
C ASP A 244 3.46 12.47 17.74
N ASP A 245 3.19 11.43 18.52
CA ASP A 245 3.99 10.20 18.60
C ASP A 245 4.00 9.40 17.29
N TYR A 246 2.88 9.35 16.56
CA TYR A 246 2.79 8.68 15.27
C TYR A 246 3.60 9.41 14.20
N ILE A 247 3.59 10.76 14.25
CA ILE A 247 4.35 11.62 13.35
C ILE A 247 5.86 11.41 13.60
N GLN A 248 6.30 11.40 14.86
CA GLN A 248 7.69 11.16 15.22
C GLN A 248 8.15 9.75 14.83
N GLN A 249 7.31 8.73 15.01
CA GLN A 249 7.65 7.36 14.64
C GLN A 249 7.84 7.19 13.12
N GLN A 250 6.97 7.80 12.31
CA GLN A 250 7.10 7.84 10.85
C GLN A 250 8.36 8.59 10.39
N LEU A 251 8.68 9.73 11.01
CA LEU A 251 9.91 10.50 10.74
C LEU A 251 11.19 9.75 11.13
N MET A 252 11.16 8.99 12.23
CA MET A 252 12.27 8.13 12.63
C MET A 252 12.48 6.97 11.65
N MET A 253 11.40 6.35 11.16
CA MET A 253 11.48 5.30 10.14
C MET A 253 12.05 5.83 8.81
N ALA A 254 11.63 7.03 8.40
CA ALA A 254 12.16 7.68 7.19
C ALA A 254 13.65 8.04 7.30
N ARG A 255 14.13 8.47 8.48
CA ARG A 255 15.56 8.72 8.76
C ARG A 255 16.38 7.43 8.79
N ALA A 256 15.82 6.34 9.33
CA ALA A 256 16.49 5.04 9.39
C ALA A 256 16.61 4.36 8.02
N ALA A 257 15.68 4.64 7.10
CA ALA A 257 15.66 4.11 5.74
C ALA A 257 16.60 4.85 4.75
N GLY A 258 17.38 5.84 5.21
CA GLY A 258 18.32 6.56 4.34
C GLY A 258 17.67 7.50 3.33
N GLY A 259 16.38 7.84 3.51
CA GLY A 259 15.66 8.80 2.68
C GLY A 259 16.16 10.23 2.89
N PHE A 260 16.32 10.94 1.79
CA PHE A 260 16.76 12.34 1.71
C PHE A 260 15.90 13.25 2.62
N ALA A 261 16.52 13.85 3.65
CA ALA A 261 15.90 14.92 4.42
C ALA A 261 15.99 16.23 3.63
N PRO A 262 14.87 16.93 3.32
CA PRO A 262 14.96 18.28 2.79
C PRO A 262 15.61 19.17 3.85
N GLY A 263 16.75 19.77 3.51
CA GLY A 263 17.43 20.72 4.40
C GLY A 263 16.52 21.92 4.67
N GLY A 264 16.14 22.14 5.93
CA GLY A 264 15.28 23.27 6.28
C GLY A 264 14.72 23.36 7.70
N TYR A 265 14.86 22.35 8.55
CA TYR A 265 14.44 22.47 9.95
C TYR A 265 15.66 22.63 10.86
N GLY A 266 15.86 23.87 11.31
CA GLY A 266 16.77 24.19 12.39
C GLY A 266 16.42 23.38 13.63
N ASP A 267 17.48 22.88 14.26
CA ASP A 267 17.55 22.29 15.59
C ASP A 267 16.62 23.01 16.57
N ILE A 268 15.45 22.42 16.84
CA ILE A 268 14.65 22.79 18.02
C ILE A 268 15.22 21.95 19.15
N GLY A 269 16.30 22.47 19.74
CA GLY A 269 16.88 21.91 20.95
C GLY A 269 15.80 21.83 22.03
N TYR A 270 15.50 20.62 22.47
CA TYR A 270 14.83 20.42 23.74
C TYR A 270 15.91 20.55 24.81
N ASP A 271 15.81 21.63 25.60
CA ASP A 271 16.48 21.75 26.89
C ASP A 271 15.95 20.63 27.79
N ASP A 272 16.67 19.52 27.84
CA ASP A 272 16.56 18.51 28.90
C ASP A 272 17.13 19.12 30.19
N ASP A 273 16.27 19.63 31.07
CA ASP A 273 16.58 19.83 32.49
C ASP A 273 15.27 19.87 33.31
N GLU A 274 14.64 18.71 33.52
CA GLU A 274 13.87 18.49 34.76
C GLU A 274 14.41 17.27 35.52
N GLU A 275 15.28 17.64 36.46
CA GLU A 275 15.91 16.87 37.51
C GLU A 275 14.84 16.33 38.49
N PHE A 276 14.46 15.05 38.37
CA PHE A 276 13.76 14.34 39.44
C PHE A 276 14.76 13.84 40.49
N HIS A 277 15.00 14.66 41.50
CA HIS A 277 15.65 14.24 42.75
C HIS A 277 14.71 13.37 43.60
N GLN A 278 15.23 12.20 44.00
CA GLN A 278 14.83 11.47 45.22
C GLN A 278 15.29 12.20 46.47
#